data_AF-A0A2E8QPH0-F1
#
_entry.id   AF-A0A2E8QPH0-F1
#
_cell.length_a   1.000
_cell.length_b   1.000
_cell.length_c   1.000
_cell.angle_alpha   90.00
_cell.angle_beta   90.00
_cell.angle_gamma   90.00
#
_symmetry.space_group_name_H-M   'P 1'
#
loop_
_entity.id
_entity.type
_entity.pdbx_description
1 polymer ?
#
loop_
_entity_poly.entity_id
_entity_poly.type
_entity_poly.pdbx_seq_one_letter_code
_entity_poly.pdbx_strand_id
1 'polypeptide(L)' 'MEISFLIFLGGGLFLGWALGANDSANVFGTAVGTRMLRFGVAAALCSVGVILGAVISGAGPTETLN' A
#
# COMPACT_ATOMS: atom_id res chain seq x y z
N MET A 1 -1.95 21.88 17.05
CA MET A 1 -2.13 20.58 16.38
C MET A 1 -2.52 19.61 17.46
N GLU A 2 -3.72 19.05 17.39
CA GLU A 2 -4.21 18.11 18.41
C GLU A 2 -3.37 16.82 18.39
N ILE A 3 -3.04 16.28 19.57
CA ILE A 3 -2.29 15.02 19.68
C ILE A 3 -3.05 13.88 19.00
N SER A 4 -4.38 13.89 19.07
CA SER A 4 -5.24 12.92 18.40
C SER A 4 -5.01 12.86 16.89
N PHE A 5 -4.72 14.00 16.24
CA PHE A 5 -4.43 14.03 14.80
C PHE A 5 -3.16 13.23 14.48
N LEU A 6 -2.10 13.42 15.25
CA LEU A 6 -0.84 12.69 15.07
C LEU A 6 -1.01 11.20 15.32
N ILE A 7 -1.85 10.82 16.30
CA ILE A 7 -2.16 9.41 16.60
C ILE A 7 -2.91 8.76 15.43
N PHE A 8 -3.96 9.39 14.91
CA PHE A 8 -4.73 8.83 13.80
C PHE A 8 -3.92 8.79 12.50
N LEU A 9 -3.14 9.84 12.22
CA LEU A 9 -2.26 9.87 11.05
C LEU A 9 -1.18 8.79 11.15
N GLY A 10 -0.54 8.65 12.31
CA GLY A 10 0.46 7.61 12.57
C GLY A 10 -0.13 6.21 12.41
N GLY A 11 -1.33 5.97 12.94
CA GLY A 11 -2.05 4.71 12.81
C GLY A 11 -2.39 4.37 11.35
N GLY A 12 -2.91 5.34 10.59
CA GLY A 12 -3.22 5.17 9.17
C GLY A 12 -1.98 4.90 8.31
N LEU A 13 -0.87 5.62 8.57
CA LEU A 13 0.40 5.39 7.88
C LEU A 13 0.98 4.02 8.20
N PHE A 14 0.92 3.59 9.47
CA PHE A 14 1.40 2.28 9.89
C PHE A 14 0.57 1.15 9.25
N LEU A 15 -0.76 1.26 9.28
CA LEU A 15 -1.65 0.30 8.63
C LEU A 15 -1.41 0.24 7.12
N GLY A 16 -1.34 1.39 6.45
CA GLY A 16 -1.08 1.44 5.01
C GLY A 16 0.27 0.82 4.63
N TRP A 17 1.31 1.06 5.43
CA TRP A 17 2.62 0.45 5.21
C TRP A 17 2.60 -1.07 5.41
N ALA A 18 2.04 -1.56 6.51
CA ALA A 18 1.98 -2.98 6.79
C ALA A 18 1.14 -3.76 5.76
N LEU A 19 -0.04 -3.22 5.39
CA LEU A 19 -0.93 -3.81 4.40
C LEU A 19 -0.26 -3.84 3.02
N GLY A 20 0.27 -2.69 2.58
CA GLY A 20 0.95 -2.58 1.29
C GLY A 20 2.18 -3.47 1.17
N ALA A 21 2.97 -3.63 2.24
CA ALA A 21 4.12 -4.53 2.26
C ALA A 21 3.72 -6.01 2.12
N ASN A 22 2.63 -6.43 2.77
CA ASN A 22 2.14 -7.81 2.67
C ASN A 22 1.61 -8.12 1.25
N ASP A 23 0.77 -7.24 0.71
CA ASP A 23 0.16 -7.46 -0.60
C ASP A 23 1.18 -7.32 -1.75
N SER A 24 2.13 -6.39 -1.66
CA SER A 24 3.19 -6.26 -2.67
C SER A 24 4.07 -7.51 -2.77
N ALA A 25 4.34 -8.17 -1.64
CA ALA A 25 5.05 -9.45 -1.61
C ALA A 25 4.21 -10.58 -2.23
N ASN A 26 2.90 -10.59 -2.03
CA ASN A 26 2.02 -11.59 -2.67
C ASN A 26 1.91 -11.40 -4.19
N VAL A 27 1.87 -10.15 -4.67
CA VAL A 27 1.73 -9.85 -6.12
C VAL A 27 3.04 -10.07 -6.88
N PHE A 28 4.16 -9.52 -6.39
CA PHE A 28 5.43 -9.54 -7.11
C PHE A 28 6.50 -10.45 -6.51
N GLY A 29 6.29 -11.02 -5.31
CA GLY A 29 7.31 -11.81 -4.62
C GLY A 29 7.75 -13.05 -5.40
N THR A 30 6.83 -13.73 -6.07
CA THR A 30 7.15 -14.86 -6.95
C THR A 30 7.92 -14.42 -8.20
N ALA A 31 7.52 -13.32 -8.83
CA ALA A 31 8.19 -12.75 -10.01
C ALA A 31 9.61 -12.25 -9.69
N VAL A 32 9.82 -11.66 -8.51
CA VAL A 32 11.15 -11.25 -8.04
C VAL A 32 11.98 -12.47 -7.62
N GLY A 33 11.39 -13.42 -6.89
CA GLY A 33 12.07 -14.64 -6.43
C GLY A 33 12.53 -15.57 -7.56
N THR A 34 11.77 -15.61 -8.67
CA THR A 34 12.11 -16.37 -9.88
C THR A 34 13.02 -15.61 -10.85
N ARG A 35 13.42 -14.37 -10.52
CA ARG A 35 14.23 -13.47 -11.37
C ARG A 35 13.55 -13.05 -12.68
N MET A 36 12.22 -13.14 -12.77
CA MET A 36 11.46 -12.56 -13.88
C MET A 36 11.48 -11.03 -13.83
N LEU A 37 11.43 -10.44 -12.62
CA LEU A 37 11.56 -9.00 -12.39
C LEU A 37 12.71 -8.68 -11.42
N ARG A 38 13.36 -7.53 -11.62
CA ARG A 38 14.27 -6.94 -10.62
C ARG A 38 13.45 -6.30 -9.51
N PHE A 39 13.91 -6.39 -8.27
CA PHE A 39 13.25 -5.79 -7.11
C PHE A 39 12.88 -4.32 -7.32
N GLY A 40 13.79 -3.50 -7.86
CA GLY A 40 13.52 -2.08 -8.10
C GLY A 40 12.39 -1.82 -9.10
N VAL A 41 12.21 -2.70 -10.10
CA VAL A 41 11.10 -2.60 -11.07
C VAL A 41 9.78 -2.98 -10.39
N ALA A 42 9.77 -4.08 -9.64
CA ALA A 42 8.60 -4.50 -8.86
C ALA A 42 8.18 -3.42 -7.85
N ALA A 43 9.14 -2.83 -7.13
CA ALA A 43 8.88 -1.75 -6.17
C ALA A 43 8.29 -0.50 -6.84
N ALA A 44 8.78 -0.11 -8.02
CA ALA A 44 8.25 1.02 -8.77
C ALA A 44 6.84 0.77 -9.32
N LEU A 45 6.57 -0.43 -9.83
CA LEU A 45 5.23 -0.80 -10.30
C LEU A 45 4.24 -0.87 -9.13
N CYS A 46 4.64 -1.45 -7.99
CA CYS A 46 3.84 -1.46 -6.77
C CYS A 46 3.51 -0.06 -6.27
N SER A 47 4.50 0.83 -6.17
CA SER A 47 4.28 2.17 -5.61
C SER A 47 3.29 2.96 -6.47
N VAL A 48 3.43 2.93 -7.79
CA VAL A 48 2.50 3.57 -8.71
C VAL A 48 1.11 2.93 -8.61
N GLY A 49 1.02 1.60 -8.63
CA GLY A 49 -0.25 0.89 -8.55
C GLY A 49 -1.03 1.16 -7.26
N VAL A 50 -0.36 1.13 -6.11
CA VAL A 50 -0.97 1.40 -4.80
C VAL A 50 -1.46 2.85 -4.70
N ILE A 51 -0.67 3.83 -5.17
CA ILE A 51 -1.08 5.24 -5.16
C ILE A 51 -2.32 5.44 -6.05
N LEU A 52 -2.30 4.91 -7.27
CA LEU A 52 -3.42 5.05 -8.20
C LEU A 52 -4.69 4.35 -7.66
N GLY A 53 -4.56 3.14 -7.14
CA GLY A 53 -5.67 2.40 -6.54
C GLY A 53 -6.28 3.13 -5.34
N ALA A 54 -5.43 3.68 -4.45
CA ALA A 54 -5.88 4.45 -3.30
C ALA A 54 -6.61 5.74 -3.70
N VAL A 55 -6.12 6.48 -4.70
CA VAL A 55 -6.71 7.77 -5.11
C VAL A 55 -7.98 7.59 -5.94
N ILE A 56 -8.00 6.63 -6.86
CA ILE A 56 -9.10 6.48 -7.83
C ILE A 56 -10.23 5.62 -7.26
N SER A 57 -9.90 4.58 -6.49
CA SER A 57 -10.86 3.54 -6.09
C SER A 57 -10.99 3.36 -4.58
N GLY A 58 -10.28 4.14 -3.77
CA GLY A 58 -10.29 4.03 -2.30
C GLY A 58 -11.57 4.52 -1.62
N ALA A 59 -12.43 5.29 -2.32
CA ALA A 59 -13.66 5.85 -1.75
C ALA A 59 -14.69 4.77 -1.37
N GLY A 60 -14.91 3.78 -2.24
CA GLY A 60 -15.93 2.73 -2.02
C GLY A 60 -15.70 1.87 -0.78
N PRO A 61 -14.50 1.30 -0.57
CA PRO A 61 -14.18 0.54 0.65
C PRO A 61 -14.27 1.39 1.93
N THR A 62 -13.92 2.68 1.83
CA THR A 62 -13.99 3.62 2.96
C THR A 62 -15.43 3.89 3.37
N GLU A 63 -16.37 4.00 2.43
CA GLU A 63 -17.79 4.17 2.73
C GLU A 63 -18.43 2.94 3.37
N THR A 64 -17.94 1.73 3.07
CA THR A 64 -18.41 0.48 3.71
C THR A 64 -17.88 0.24 5.12
N LEU A 65 -16.86 1.00 5.55
CA LEU A 65 -16.28 0.91 6.90
C LEU A 65 -16.95 1.85 7.92
N ASN A 66 -18.08 2.46 7.55
CA ASN A 66 -18.90 3.35 8.37
C ASN A 66 -19.84 2.58 9.31
#